data_AF-A0A820QRT1-F1
#
_entry.id   AF-A0A820QRT1-F1
#
_cell.length_a   1.000
_cell.length_b   1.000
_cell.length_c   1.000
_cell.angle_alpha   90.00
_cell.angle_beta   90.00
_cell.angle_gamma   90.00
#
_symmetry.space_group_name_H-M   'P 1'
#
loop_
_entity.id
_entity.type
_entity.pdbx_description
1 polymer ?
#
loop_
_entity_poly.entity_id
_entity_poly.type
_entity_poly.pdbx_seq_one_letter_code
_entity_poly.pdbx_strand_id
1 'polypeptide(L)'
;MFCSWGAEEYGIVGSVEYVQVPVLWIVNNTLNKDIFLQEYVKVLGARIISYLNVDIGVEGNYKLRVNTSPLLFDIIIEASKMVPSAYDLVDQTVYDRWMRIDRNNITNEP
;
A
#
# COMPACT_ATOMS: atom_id res chain seq x y z
N MET A 1 4.74 6.18 -9.90
CA MET A 1 5.38 4.94 -10.40
C MET A 1 4.40 3.81 -10.13
N PHE A 2 4.21 2.91 -11.09
CA PHE A 2 3.38 1.72 -10.92
C PHE A 2 4.28 0.49 -10.97
N CYS A 3 4.07 -0.43 -10.04
CA CYS A 3 4.88 -1.65 -9.92
C CYS A 3 3.96 -2.86 -9.78
N SER A 4 4.31 -3.95 -10.47
CA SER A 4 3.66 -5.25 -10.33
C SER A 4 4.72 -6.24 -9.88
N TRP A 5 4.70 -6.61 -8.60
CA TRP A 5 5.77 -7.39 -7.99
C TRP A 5 5.61 -8.88 -8.25
N GLY A 6 6.70 -9.53 -8.67
CA GLY A 6 6.77 -10.99 -8.79
C GLY A 6 7.22 -11.64 -7.47
N ALA A 7 6.94 -12.93 -7.32
CA ALA A 7 7.40 -13.76 -6.21
C ALA A 7 7.05 -13.21 -4.80
N GLU A 8 5.89 -12.56 -4.68
CA GLU A 8 5.38 -12.05 -3.41
C GLU A 8 5.10 -13.20 -2.43
N GLU A 9 4.38 -14.23 -2.91
CA GLU A 9 4.03 -15.43 -2.13
C GLU A 9 5.25 -16.27 -1.68
N TYR A 10 6.42 -16.00 -2.24
CA TYR A 10 7.68 -16.68 -1.90
C TYR A 10 8.54 -15.88 -0.90
N GLY A 11 7.95 -14.90 -0.21
CA GLY A 11 8.62 -14.08 0.78
C GLY A 11 8.90 -12.64 0.32
N ILE A 12 7.99 -12.06 -0.47
CA ILE A 12 7.99 -10.65 -0.87
C ILE A 12 9.23 -10.32 -1.74
N VAL A 13 9.74 -11.32 -2.46
CA VAL A 13 11.07 -11.27 -3.09
C VAL A 13 11.17 -10.13 -4.10
N GLY A 14 10.20 -9.99 -5.01
CA GLY A 14 10.31 -9.00 -6.09
C GLY A 14 10.37 -7.54 -5.62
N SER A 15 9.55 -7.15 -4.63
CA SER A 15 9.58 -5.78 -4.10
C SER A 15 10.77 -5.54 -3.18
N VAL A 16 11.18 -6.55 -2.40
CA VAL A 16 12.39 -6.51 -1.58
C VAL A 16 13.62 -6.32 -2.46
N GLU A 17 13.76 -7.13 -3.51
CA GLU A 17 14.87 -7.02 -4.46
C GLU A 17 14.82 -5.71 -5.23
N TYR A 18 13.65 -5.17 -5.59
CA TYR A 18 13.59 -3.86 -6.22
C TYR A 18 14.16 -2.75 -5.32
N VAL A 19 13.86 -2.79 -4.02
CA VAL A 19 14.39 -1.81 -3.07
C VAL A 19 15.88 -2.08 -2.78
N GLN A 20 16.26 -3.35 -2.65
CA GLN A 20 17.57 -3.74 -2.15
C GLN A 20 18.60 -4.02 -3.24
N VAL A 21 18.25 -4.35 -4.48
CA VAL A 21 19.17 -4.83 -5.51
C VAL A 21 19.17 -3.85 -6.69
N PRO A 22 20.32 -3.23 -7.04
CA PRO A 22 20.42 -2.42 -8.24
C PRO A 22 20.38 -3.36 -9.43
N VAL A 23 19.56 -3.05 -10.42
CA VAL A 23 19.43 -3.75 -11.73
C VAL A 23 20.79 -4.00 -12.41
N LEU A 24 21.85 -3.28 -12.01
CA LEU A 24 23.23 -3.46 -12.46
C LEU A 24 23.89 -4.79 -12.01
N TRP A 25 23.37 -5.46 -10.97
CA TRP A 25 23.92 -6.73 -10.47
C TRP A 25 23.89 -7.85 -11.52
N ILE A 26 22.93 -7.80 -12.46
CA ILE A 26 22.76 -8.85 -13.48
C ILE A 26 23.73 -8.64 -14.66
N VAL A 27 24.28 -7.44 -14.85
CA VAL A 27 24.93 -7.07 -16.11
C VAL A 27 26.46 -7.13 -16.04
N ASN A 28 27.08 -6.86 -14.88
CA ASN A 28 28.55 -6.80 -14.80
C ASN A 28 29.08 -7.30 -13.44
N ASN A 29 29.55 -8.56 -13.42
CA ASN A 29 30.19 -9.27 -12.31
C ASN A 29 31.55 -8.66 -11.84
N THR A 30 31.72 -7.34 -11.83
CA THR A 30 33.04 -6.71 -11.65
C THR A 30 33.05 -5.41 -10.81
N LEU A 31 31.90 -4.88 -10.38
CA LEU A 31 31.85 -3.65 -9.59
C LEU A 31 31.48 -3.91 -8.12
N ASN A 32 32.23 -3.27 -7.20
CA ASN A 32 32.07 -3.37 -5.75
C ASN A 32 30.60 -3.25 -5.33
N LYS A 33 30.05 -4.38 -4.88
CA LYS A 33 28.64 -4.60 -4.52
C LYS A 33 28.09 -3.53 -3.56
N ASP A 34 28.90 -3.09 -2.60
CA ASP A 34 28.46 -2.23 -1.50
C ASP A 34 28.23 -0.77 -1.91
N ILE A 35 28.83 -0.30 -3.01
CA ILE A 35 28.73 1.10 -3.45
C ILE A 35 27.41 1.34 -4.19
N PHE A 36 27.00 0.43 -5.08
CA PHE A 36 25.80 0.59 -5.90
C PHE A 36 24.49 0.42 -5.12
N LEU A 37 24.49 -0.50 -4.13
CA LEU A 37 23.35 -0.73 -3.23
C LEU A 37 22.97 0.55 -2.47
N GLN A 38 23.98 1.27 -1.97
CA GLN A 38 23.76 2.48 -1.19
C GLN A 38 23.18 3.62 -2.03
N GLU A 39 23.60 3.79 -3.28
CA GLU A 39 23.15 4.91 -4.11
C GLU A 39 21.68 4.77 -4.58
N TYR A 40 21.20 3.57 -4.90
CA TYR A 40 19.81 3.39 -5.35
C TYR A 40 18.80 3.57 -4.21
N VAL A 41 19.07 3.01 -3.03
CA VAL A 41 18.26 3.20 -1.83
C VAL A 41 18.23 4.68 -1.42
N LYS A 42 19.36 5.40 -1.56
CA LYS A 42 19.41 6.86 -1.33
C LYS A 42 18.49 7.62 -2.29
N VAL A 43 18.47 7.27 -3.58
CA VAL A 43 17.60 7.91 -4.56
C VAL A 43 16.13 7.62 -4.26
N LEU A 44 15.78 6.37 -3.95
CA LEU A 44 14.42 5.99 -3.55
C LEU A 44 14.00 6.74 -2.28
N GLY A 45 14.83 6.75 -1.25
CA GLY A 45 14.56 7.46 0.01
C GLY A 45 14.48 8.99 -0.15
N ALA A 46 15.21 9.57 -1.10
CA ALA A 46 15.18 11.01 -1.36
C ALA A 46 14.00 11.46 -2.23
N ARG A 47 13.34 10.54 -2.96
CA ARG A 47 12.33 10.89 -3.98
C ARG A 47 10.96 10.26 -3.76
N ILE A 48 10.86 9.14 -3.06
CA ILE A 48 9.58 8.52 -2.73
C ILE A 48 8.90 9.32 -1.62
N ILE A 49 7.66 9.72 -1.87
CA ILE A 49 6.82 10.39 -0.88
C ILE A 49 6.04 9.35 -0.05
N SER A 50 5.49 8.32 -0.71
CA SER A 50 4.78 7.21 -0.07
C SER A 50 4.76 5.96 -0.95
N TYR A 51 4.54 4.79 -0.32
CA TYR A 51 4.27 3.51 -0.98
C TYR A 51 2.85 3.08 -0.64
N LEU A 52 2.00 2.90 -1.65
CA LEU A 52 0.62 2.43 -1.50
C LEU A 52 0.53 1.01 -2.06
N ASN A 53 0.09 0.07 -1.23
CA ASN A 53 -0.04 -1.34 -1.60
C ASN A 53 -1.51 -1.72 -1.79
N VAL A 54 -1.82 -2.38 -2.91
CA VAL A 54 -3.07 -3.10 -3.12
C VAL A 54 -2.69 -4.49 -3.59
N ASP A 55 -2.75 -5.44 -2.67
CA ASP A 55 -2.46 -6.85 -2.93
C ASP A 55 -3.78 -7.56 -3.27
N ILE A 56 -4.62 -7.76 -2.25
CA ILE A 56 -6.00 -8.20 -2.44
C ILE A 56 -6.90 -6.98 -2.59
N GLY A 57 -7.35 -6.70 -3.81
CA GLY A 57 -8.25 -5.58 -4.10
C GLY A 57 -9.65 -5.73 -3.50
N VAL A 58 -10.16 -6.97 -3.41
CA VAL A 58 -11.45 -7.30 -2.80
C VAL A 58 -11.35 -8.68 -2.13
N GLU A 59 -11.24 -8.70 -0.81
CA GLU A 59 -11.27 -9.95 0.00
C GLU A 59 -12.71 -10.34 0.35
N GLY A 60 -13.59 -9.35 0.45
CA GLY A 60 -14.99 -9.51 0.79
C GLY A 60 -15.73 -8.19 0.68
N ASN A 61 -16.98 -8.17 1.13
CA ASN A 61 -17.87 -7.02 0.93
C ASN A 61 -18.21 -6.27 2.23
N TYR A 62 -17.63 -6.66 3.37
CA TYR A 62 -18.00 -6.12 4.68
C TYR A 62 -17.75 -4.60 4.78
N LYS A 63 -16.48 -4.19 4.89
CA LYS A 63 -16.04 -2.79 4.96
C LYS A 63 -14.69 -2.58 4.25
N LEU A 64 -14.34 -1.32 4.04
CA LEU A 64 -12.96 -0.96 3.68
C LEU A 64 -12.02 -1.33 4.84
N ARG A 65 -10.88 -1.94 4.50
CA ARG A 65 -9.79 -2.24 5.45
C ARG A 65 -8.53 -1.53 4.95
N VAL A 66 -7.91 -0.74 5.80
CA VAL A 66 -6.66 -0.03 5.48
C VAL A 66 -5.70 -0.16 6.65
N ASN A 67 -4.47 -0.58 6.35
CA ASN A 67 -3.33 -0.52 7.27
C ASN A 67 -2.35 0.51 6.71
N THR A 68 -1.97 1.50 7.51
CA THR A 68 -1.17 2.62 7.02
C THR A 68 -0.38 3.29 8.15
N SER A 69 0.63 4.08 7.79
CA SER A 69 1.33 4.97 8.72
C SER A 69 0.40 6.11 9.17
N PRO A 70 0.48 6.58 10.44
CA PRO A 70 -0.31 7.72 10.90
C PRO A 70 -0.18 8.98 10.05
N LEU A 71 0.94 9.15 9.35
CA LEU A 71 1.17 10.26 8.42
C LEU A 71 0.18 10.30 7.24
N LEU A 72 -0.51 9.19 6.94
CA LEU A 72 -1.46 9.08 5.85
C LEU A 72 -2.92 8.95 6.32
N PHE A 73 -3.21 9.05 7.63
CA PHE A 73 -4.57 8.90 8.14
C PHE A 73 -5.52 9.92 7.53
N ASP A 74 -5.18 11.20 7.58
CA ASP A 74 -6.07 12.27 7.11
C ASP A 74 -6.39 12.13 5.62
N ILE A 75 -5.37 11.90 4.78
CA ILE A 75 -5.58 11.76 3.33
C ILE A 75 -6.41 10.53 2.96
N ILE A 76 -6.28 9.40 3.69
CA ILE A 76 -7.10 8.21 3.47
C ILE A 76 -8.56 8.49 3.82
N ILE A 77 -8.80 9.18 4.93
CA ILE A 77 -10.14 9.56 5.37
C ILE A 77 -10.78 10.51 4.36
N GLU A 78 -10.09 11.59 3.98
CA GLU A 78 -10.61 12.56 3.01
C GLU A 78 -10.85 11.92 1.64
N ALA A 79 -9.95 11.07 1.15
CA ALA A 79 -10.17 10.34 -0.10
C ALA A 79 -11.41 9.43 -0.02
N SER A 80 -11.62 8.74 1.11
CA SER A 80 -12.77 7.84 1.27
C SER A 80 -14.13 8.55 1.29
N LYS A 81 -14.17 9.84 1.65
CA LYS A 81 -15.36 10.70 1.56
C LYS A 81 -15.68 11.14 0.13
N MET A 82 -14.73 11.02 -0.79
CA MET A 82 -14.91 11.44 -2.19
C MET A 82 -15.35 10.29 -3.10
N VAL A 83 -15.29 9.05 -2.60
CA VAL A 83 -15.63 7.84 -3.37
C VAL A 83 -17.04 7.37 -3.01
N PRO A 84 -17.95 7.23 -3.99
CA PRO A 84 -19.26 6.65 -3.76
C PRO A 84 -19.18 5.23 -3.23
N SER A 85 -20.08 4.87 -2.33
CA SER A 85 -20.21 3.50 -1.86
C SER A 85 -20.64 2.59 -3.01
N ALA A 86 -20.06 1.40 -3.12
CA ALA A 86 -20.48 0.38 -4.08
C ALA A 86 -21.82 -0.31 -3.72
N TYR A 87 -22.58 0.27 -2.79
CA TYR A 87 -23.82 -0.28 -2.25
C TYR A 87 -24.99 0.65 -2.53
N ASP A 88 -26.19 0.08 -2.66
CA ASP A 88 -27.42 0.77 -3.12
C ASP A 88 -28.02 1.81 -2.16
N LEU A 89 -27.27 2.25 -1.15
CA LEU A 89 -27.70 3.36 -0.31
C LEU A 89 -27.32 4.66 -1.03
N VAL A 90 -28.32 5.28 -1.64
CA VAL A 90 -28.22 6.55 -2.38
C VAL A 90 -27.44 7.58 -1.54
N ASP A 91 -26.52 8.28 -2.21
CA ASP A 91 -25.70 9.37 -1.67
C ASP A 91 -24.75 9.01 -0.51
N GLN A 92 -24.38 7.74 -0.35
CA GLN A 92 -23.36 7.34 0.63
C GLN A 92 -21.97 7.21 0.01
N THR A 93 -20.96 7.60 0.78
CA THR A 93 -19.55 7.43 0.44
C THR A 93 -18.99 6.14 1.03
N VAL A 94 -17.78 5.75 0.60
CA VAL A 94 -17.03 4.65 1.24
C VAL A 94 -16.79 4.95 2.72
N TYR A 95 -16.49 6.21 3.06
CA TYR A 95 -16.32 6.66 4.43
C TYR A 95 -17.58 6.44 5.28
N ASP A 96 -18.74 6.85 4.78
CA ASP A 96 -20.01 6.73 5.53
C ASP A 96 -20.33 5.27 5.87
N ARG A 97 -20.11 4.38 4.91
CA ARG A 97 -20.28 2.95 5.11
C ARG A 97 -19.27 2.41 6.13
N TRP A 98 -17.99 2.76 5.98
CA TRP A 98 -16.92 2.29 6.85
C TRP A 98 -17.21 2.68 8.31
N MET A 99 -17.47 3.96 8.57
CA MET A 99 -17.75 4.45 9.93
C MET A 99 -19.03 3.88 10.53
N ARG A 100 -20.07 3.65 9.72
CA ARG A 100 -21.31 3.02 10.18
C ARG A 100 -21.04 1.62 10.74
N ILE A 101 -20.26 0.82 10.01
CA ILE A 101 -19.95 -0.55 10.41
C ILE A 101 -19.08 -0.56 11.68
N ASP A 102 -18.10 0.33 11.78
CA ASP A 102 -17.24 0.41 12.97
C ASP A 102 -18.01 0.83 14.22
N ARG A 103 -18.96 1.77 14.11
CA ARG A 103 -19.84 2.15 15.21
C ARG A 103 -20.75 1.01 15.68
N ASN A 104 -21.32 0.26 14.74
CA ASN A 104 -22.19 -0.89 15.07
C ASN A 104 -21.43 -2.02 15.77
N ASN A 105 -20.12 -2.15 15.53
CA ASN A 105 -19.31 -3.14 16.22
C ASN A 105 -18.99 -2.73 17.66
N ILE A 106 -18.86 -1.42 17.95
CA ILE A 106 -18.67 -0.91 19.32
C ILE A 106 -19.94 -1.13 20.17
N THR A 107 -21.13 -1.04 19.57
CA THR A 107 -22.40 -1.22 20.30
C THR A 107 -22.80 -2.68 20.52
N ASN A 108 -22.05 -3.63 19.95
CA ASN A 108 -22.37 -5.06 19.95
C ASN A 108 -21.31 -5.92 20.69
N GLU A 109 -20.45 -5.32 21.50
CA GLU A 109 -19.68 -6.10 22.48
C GLU A 109 -20.58 -6.47 23.68
N PRO A 110 -20.52 -7.73 24.19
CA PRO A 110 -21.28 -8.16 25.36
C PRO A 110 -20.91 -7.42 26.65
#